data_AF-A0A3D4M7V8-F1
#
_entry.id   AF-A0A3D4M7V8-F1
#
_cell.length_a   1.000
_cell.length_b   1.000
_cell.length_c   1.000
_cell.angle_alpha   90.00
_cell.angle_beta   90.00
_cell.angle_gamma   90.00
#
_symmetry.space_group_name_H-M   'P 1'
#
loop_
_entity.id
_entity.type
_entity.pdbx_description
1 polymer ?
#
loop_
_entity_poly.entity_id
_entity_poly.type
_entity_poly.pdbx_seq_one_letter_code
_entity_poly.pdbx_strand_id
1 'polypeptide(L)'
;MKKSSYLPLLAFVLVVGLGSCQKEQHVDCFEENPEQNDLNTSLETPEGFAEQIPAAFDNMEVFGGTETEAFYMENEGIPSFLDEEPLGVEELTGKKPVRCHPDSALRLNHEQKAHLLAAWNDYLHCRQAAMEKMRRAHRELHARMENRRSELIHAYRAERLTEREFKMAMEKLRHEFKMQNQKLIRMHIDVIQHCYKAYLTKVQRILSPEQFRAFMRCHKMRLPDRR
;
A
#
# COMPACT_ATOMS: atom_id res chain seq x y z
N MET A 1 60.04 -19.86 35.69
CA MET A 1 60.21 -21.32 35.49
C MET A 1 59.41 -22.08 36.53
N LYS A 2 58.31 -22.73 36.13
CA LYS A 2 57.86 -24.06 36.59
C LYS A 2 56.65 -24.45 35.72
N LYS A 3 56.80 -25.57 35.02
CA LYS A 3 55.79 -26.25 34.18
C LYS A 3 54.94 -27.18 35.04
N SER A 4 53.68 -27.36 34.65
CA SER A 4 52.88 -28.61 34.64
C SER A 4 51.43 -28.23 34.29
N SER A 5 50.84 -28.63 33.16
CA SER A 5 50.27 -29.97 32.85
C SER A 5 49.23 -30.36 33.92
N TYR A 6 47.94 -30.61 33.64
CA TYR A 6 47.36 -31.60 32.73
C TYR A 6 45.89 -31.26 32.33
N LEU A 7 45.52 -31.51 31.07
CA LEU A 7 44.15 -31.87 30.59
C LEU A 7 43.70 -33.21 31.24
N PRO A 8 42.47 -33.76 31.06
CA PRO A 8 41.20 -33.23 30.52
C PRO A 8 39.98 -33.58 31.41
N LEU A 9 38.78 -33.04 31.14
CA LEU A 9 37.54 -33.80 31.39
C LEU A 9 36.38 -33.28 30.54
N LEU A 10 35.99 -34.14 29.60
CA LEU A 10 34.71 -34.16 28.92
C LEU A 10 33.57 -34.11 29.93
N ALA A 11 32.63 -33.20 29.73
CA ALA A 11 31.24 -33.37 30.14
C ALA A 11 30.35 -32.95 28.97
N PHE A 12 30.05 -33.94 28.13
CA PHE A 12 28.88 -33.94 27.25
C PHE A 12 27.64 -33.77 28.15
N VAL A 13 26.97 -32.63 28.07
CA VAL A 13 25.60 -32.51 28.55
C VAL A 13 24.71 -32.24 27.34
N LEU A 14 24.24 -33.36 26.80
CA LEU A 14 23.00 -33.47 26.02
C LEU A 14 21.85 -32.94 26.88
N VAL A 15 21.36 -31.73 26.58
CA VAL A 15 20.00 -31.33 26.99
C VAL A 15 19.19 -31.04 25.73
N VAL A 16 18.50 -32.11 25.31
CA VAL A 16 17.09 -32.13 24.90
C VAL A 16 16.63 -30.87 24.18
N GLY A 17 16.73 -30.91 22.85
CA GLY A 17 15.88 -30.10 21.98
C GLY A 17 14.43 -30.50 22.20
N LEU A 18 13.76 -29.82 23.13
CA LEU A 18 12.31 -29.76 23.15
C LEU A 18 11.90 -29.07 21.85
N GLY A 19 11.43 -29.88 20.91
CA GLY A 19 10.74 -29.41 19.72
C GLY A 19 9.63 -28.47 20.15
N SER A 20 9.85 -27.17 19.97
CA SER A 20 8.77 -26.21 19.91
C SER A 20 8.06 -26.46 18.58
N CYS A 21 7.16 -27.44 18.58
CA CYS A 21 5.99 -27.39 17.73
C CYS A 21 5.23 -26.13 18.16
N GLN A 22 5.57 -24.98 17.58
CA GLN A 22 4.60 -23.92 17.42
C GLN A 22 3.51 -24.51 16.52
N LYS A 23 2.51 -25.09 17.17
CA LYS A 23 1.20 -25.30 16.59
C LYS A 23 0.78 -23.90 16.15
N GLU A 24 0.86 -23.64 14.85
CA GLU A 24 0.24 -22.47 14.23
C GLU A 24 -1.16 -22.39 14.82
N GLN A 25 -1.39 -21.36 15.64
CA GLN A 25 -2.73 -20.99 16.01
C GLN A 25 -3.39 -20.64 14.69
N HIS A 26 -4.22 -21.57 14.21
CA HIS A 26 -5.35 -21.24 13.37
C HIS A 26 -6.06 -20.11 14.11
N VAL A 27 -5.84 -18.89 13.64
CA VAL A 27 -6.66 -17.76 14.02
C VAL A 27 -8.00 -18.09 13.41
N ASP A 28 -8.87 -18.72 14.19
CA ASP A 28 -10.26 -18.90 13.84
C ASP A 28 -10.78 -17.51 13.48
N CYS A 29 -11.13 -17.34 12.21
CA CYS A 29 -11.75 -16.13 11.73
C CYS A 29 -12.97 -15.87 12.63
N PHE A 30 -12.95 -14.73 13.31
CA PHE A 30 -14.03 -14.17 14.11
C PHE A 30 -15.39 -14.77 13.77
N GLU A 31 -16.04 -15.42 14.76
CA GLU A 31 -17.49 -15.54 14.76
C GLU A 31 -18.06 -14.11 14.73
N GLU A 32 -18.53 -13.70 13.56
CA GLU A 32 -19.22 -12.42 13.37
C GLU A 32 -20.46 -12.40 14.26
N ASN A 33 -20.49 -11.44 15.19
CA ASN A 33 -21.67 -11.13 15.97
C ASN A 33 -22.73 -10.54 15.00
N PRO A 34 -23.89 -11.20 14.77
CA PRO A 34 -24.78 -10.88 13.66
C PRO A 34 -25.54 -9.55 13.78
N GLU A 35 -25.33 -8.76 14.84
CA GLU A 35 -26.03 -7.49 15.10
C GLU A 35 -25.32 -6.21 14.61
N GLN A 36 -24.16 -6.29 13.94
CA GLN A 36 -23.46 -5.12 13.37
C GLN A 36 -23.56 -4.97 11.83
N ASN A 37 -24.54 -5.62 11.21
CA ASN A 37 -24.56 -5.80 9.75
C ASN A 37 -25.16 -4.64 8.92
N ASP A 38 -25.63 -3.55 9.54
CA ASP A 38 -26.37 -2.49 8.82
C ASP A 38 -25.51 -1.31 8.34
N LEU A 39 -24.21 -1.28 8.62
CA LEU A 39 -23.33 -0.16 8.22
C LEU A 39 -22.39 -0.46 7.03
N ASN A 40 -22.48 -1.62 6.37
CA ASN A 40 -21.43 -2.00 5.40
C ASN A 40 -21.85 -2.69 4.09
N THR A 41 -23.10 -2.52 3.64
CA THR A 41 -23.57 -2.98 2.33
C THR A 41 -22.90 -2.24 1.16
N SER A 42 -22.53 -0.96 1.31
CA SER A 42 -21.76 -0.22 0.29
C SER A 42 -20.42 -0.89 -0.03
N LEU A 43 -19.77 -1.45 1.00
CA LEU A 43 -18.50 -2.17 0.90
C LEU A 43 -18.62 -3.55 0.24
N GLU A 44 -19.79 -4.01 -0.18
CA GLU A 44 -19.93 -5.25 -0.99
C GLU A 44 -19.94 -5.00 -2.49
N THR A 45 -19.91 -3.72 -2.89
CA THR A 45 -19.90 -3.31 -4.30
C THR A 45 -18.50 -2.94 -4.78
N PRO A 46 -18.20 -3.13 -6.07
CA PRO A 46 -17.00 -2.57 -6.70
C PRO A 46 -16.78 -1.08 -6.41
N GLU A 47 -17.87 -0.31 -6.33
CA GLU A 47 -17.89 1.12 -6.09
C GLU A 47 -17.44 1.50 -4.68
N GLY A 48 -18.11 0.97 -3.64
CA GLY A 48 -17.77 1.30 -2.25
C GLY A 48 -16.38 0.84 -1.82
N PHE A 49 -15.79 -0.11 -2.55
CA PHE A 49 -14.40 -0.52 -2.37
C PHE A 49 -13.39 0.43 -3.02
N ALA A 50 -13.68 0.93 -4.22
CA ALA A 50 -12.82 1.89 -4.91
C ALA A 50 -12.77 3.25 -4.17
N GLU A 51 -13.84 3.62 -3.47
CA GLU A 51 -13.94 4.87 -2.68
C GLU A 51 -12.95 4.95 -1.50
N GLN A 52 -12.29 3.85 -1.14
CA GLN A 52 -11.30 3.84 -0.04
C GLN A 52 -9.91 4.30 -0.48
N ILE A 53 -9.61 4.25 -1.79
CA ILE A 53 -8.29 4.61 -2.32
C ILE A 53 -7.94 6.09 -2.01
N PRO A 54 -8.86 7.07 -2.14
CA PRO A 54 -8.64 8.46 -1.72
C PRO A 54 -8.16 8.65 -0.29
N ALA A 55 -8.78 7.97 0.67
CA ALA A 55 -8.46 8.15 2.08
C ALA A 55 -6.99 7.85 2.40
N ALA A 56 -6.35 6.96 1.63
CA ALA A 56 -4.96 6.61 1.86
C ALA A 56 -3.96 7.68 1.37
N PHE A 57 -4.41 8.66 0.59
CA PHE A 57 -3.59 9.81 0.20
C PHE A 57 -3.73 11.00 1.14
N ASP A 58 -4.73 11.02 2.03
CA ASP A 58 -4.99 12.15 2.93
C ASP A 58 -3.85 12.39 3.94
N ASN A 59 -3.07 11.34 4.23
CA ASN A 59 -1.94 11.40 5.16
C ASN A 59 -0.58 11.68 4.47
N MET A 60 -0.57 11.93 3.15
CA MET A 60 0.67 12.21 2.45
C MET A 60 1.09 13.67 2.61
N GLU A 61 2.13 13.89 3.40
CA GLU A 61 2.68 15.20 3.67
C GLU A 61 3.95 15.50 2.85
N VAL A 62 4.11 16.78 2.49
CA VAL A 62 5.36 17.31 1.93
C VAL A 62 6.23 17.74 3.12
N PHE A 63 7.42 17.17 3.24
CA PHE A 63 8.40 17.52 4.27
C PHE A 63 9.49 18.46 3.73
N GLY A 64 10.19 19.12 4.65
CA GLY A 64 11.35 19.96 4.35
C GLY A 64 10.99 21.27 3.64
N GLY A 65 11.73 21.60 2.58
CA GLY A 65 11.58 22.87 1.87
C GLY A 65 11.96 24.06 2.74
N THR A 66 13.08 23.96 3.47
CA THR A 66 13.68 25.04 4.26
C THR A 66 14.88 25.62 3.50
N GLU A 67 15.58 26.58 4.11
CA GLU A 67 16.85 27.06 3.55
C GLU A 67 17.89 25.92 3.44
N THR A 68 17.92 25.03 4.44
CA THR A 68 18.93 23.98 4.57
C THR A 68 18.46 22.61 4.09
N GLU A 69 17.16 22.39 3.98
CA GLU A 69 16.56 21.10 3.63
C GLU A 69 15.75 21.21 2.33
N ALA A 70 16.00 20.30 1.41
CA ALA A 70 15.18 20.12 0.23
C ALA A 70 13.77 19.65 0.62
N PHE A 71 12.83 19.83 -0.29
CA PHE A 71 11.55 19.16 -0.24
C PHE A 71 11.74 17.65 -0.36
N TYR A 72 10.93 16.91 0.39
CA TYR A 72 10.89 15.46 0.35
C TYR A 72 9.46 14.96 0.49
N MET A 73 9.16 13.84 -0.16
CA MET A 73 7.92 13.10 0.00
C MET A 73 8.23 11.61 -0.02
N GLU A 74 7.66 10.88 0.93
CA GLU A 74 7.78 9.43 0.97
C GLU A 74 7.16 8.80 -0.27
N ASN A 75 7.85 7.78 -0.82
CA ASN A 75 7.40 6.97 -1.96
C ASN A 75 6.90 7.78 -3.18
N GLU A 76 7.51 8.93 -3.46
CA GLU A 76 7.14 9.80 -4.58
C GLU A 76 5.64 10.19 -4.60
N GLY A 77 5.00 10.30 -3.43
CA GLY A 77 3.58 10.64 -3.38
C GLY A 77 2.63 9.49 -3.69
N ILE A 78 3.12 8.24 -3.64
CA ILE A 78 2.30 7.03 -3.79
C ILE A 78 2.29 6.23 -2.48
N PRO A 79 1.11 5.95 -1.90
CA PRO A 79 0.98 5.07 -0.77
C PRO A 79 1.53 3.67 -1.05
N SER A 80 2.25 3.08 -0.11
CA SER A 80 2.94 1.79 -0.28
C SER A 80 1.99 0.64 -0.63
N PHE A 81 0.76 0.63 -0.12
CA PHE A 81 -0.21 -0.43 -0.42
C PHE A 81 -0.61 -0.50 -1.90
N LEU A 82 -0.41 0.58 -2.68
CA LEU A 82 -0.64 0.56 -4.13
C LEU A 82 0.49 -0.15 -4.88
N ASP A 83 1.68 -0.23 -4.29
CA ASP A 83 2.79 -1.03 -4.80
C ASP A 83 2.70 -2.51 -4.39
N GLU A 84 1.90 -2.83 -3.38
CA GLU A 84 1.59 -4.21 -3.03
C GLU A 84 0.73 -4.85 -4.13
N GLU A 85 0.97 -6.14 -4.39
CA GLU A 85 0.07 -6.95 -5.20
C GLU A 85 -1.19 -7.24 -4.36
N PRO A 86 -2.40 -6.81 -4.76
CA PRO A 86 -3.61 -7.36 -4.16
C PRO A 86 -3.64 -8.89 -4.37
N LEU A 87 -4.59 -9.60 -3.76
CA LEU A 87 -4.72 -11.07 -3.81
C LEU A 87 -4.15 -11.68 -5.12
N GLY A 88 -2.97 -12.28 -4.99
CA GLY A 88 -2.24 -12.80 -6.13
C GLY A 88 -2.96 -14.00 -6.70
N VAL A 89 -2.84 -14.22 -8.01
CA VAL A 89 -3.40 -15.42 -8.66
C VAL A 89 -2.87 -16.70 -8.01
N GLU A 90 -1.67 -16.67 -7.42
CA GLU A 90 -1.09 -17.77 -6.65
C GLU A 90 -1.92 -18.14 -5.40
N GLU A 91 -2.56 -17.15 -4.78
CA GLU A 91 -3.44 -17.34 -3.62
C GLU A 91 -4.82 -17.84 -4.08
N LEU A 92 -5.34 -17.32 -5.20
CA LEU A 92 -6.58 -17.81 -5.81
C LEU A 92 -6.44 -19.22 -6.42
N THR A 93 -5.24 -19.61 -6.80
CA THR A 93 -4.94 -20.93 -7.39
C THR A 93 -4.47 -21.96 -6.36
N GLY A 94 -4.33 -21.58 -5.08
CA GLY A 94 -3.93 -22.47 -3.98
C GLY A 94 -2.43 -22.79 -3.93
N LYS A 95 -1.59 -22.03 -4.64
CA LYS A 95 -0.12 -22.17 -4.61
C LYS A 95 0.52 -21.54 -3.37
N LYS A 96 -0.18 -20.61 -2.71
CA LYS A 96 0.17 -20.04 -1.41
C LYS A 96 -1.03 -20.15 -0.46
N PRO A 97 -0.82 -20.43 0.84
CA PRO A 97 -1.91 -20.44 1.81
C PRO A 97 -2.51 -19.04 1.88
N VAL A 98 -3.79 -18.92 1.54
CA VAL A 98 -4.53 -17.67 1.68
C VAL A 98 -4.81 -17.49 3.17
N ARG A 99 -4.41 -16.36 3.76
CA ARG A 99 -4.73 -16.04 5.17
C ARG A 99 -6.23 -16.04 5.47
N CYS A 100 -7.06 -15.81 4.45
CA CYS A 100 -8.50 -16.03 4.52
C CYS A 100 -8.77 -17.35 3.79
N HIS A 101 -8.90 -18.48 4.48
CA HIS A 101 -9.17 -19.76 3.84
C HIS A 101 -10.50 -19.68 3.05
N PRO A 102 -10.47 -19.66 1.70
CA PRO A 102 -11.67 -19.65 0.87
C PRO A 102 -12.00 -21.07 0.39
N ASP A 103 -11.28 -22.08 0.89
CA ASP A 103 -11.21 -23.42 0.31
C ASP A 103 -12.52 -24.20 0.39
N SER A 104 -13.48 -23.76 1.21
CA SER A 104 -14.84 -24.29 1.19
C SER A 104 -15.80 -23.52 0.27
N ALA A 105 -15.55 -22.23 -0.01
CA ALA A 105 -16.54 -21.33 -0.64
C ALA A 105 -16.22 -20.89 -2.08
N LEU A 106 -14.95 -20.78 -2.47
CA LEU A 106 -14.61 -20.29 -3.81
C LEU A 106 -14.55 -21.40 -4.88
N ARG A 107 -14.11 -22.62 -4.54
CA ARG A 107 -14.06 -23.83 -5.40
C ARG A 107 -14.04 -23.52 -6.92
N LEU A 108 -13.01 -22.81 -7.36
CA LEU A 108 -12.92 -22.29 -8.72
C LEU A 108 -12.64 -23.41 -9.72
N ASN A 109 -13.40 -23.46 -10.81
CA ASN A 109 -13.08 -24.35 -11.92
C ASN A 109 -11.91 -23.78 -12.76
N HIS A 110 -11.40 -24.58 -13.71
CA HIS A 110 -10.22 -24.19 -14.52
C HIS A 110 -10.45 -22.93 -15.36
N GLU A 111 -11.65 -22.80 -15.95
CA GLU A 111 -12.04 -21.66 -16.78
C GLU A 111 -12.14 -20.36 -15.94
N GLN A 112 -12.77 -20.43 -14.76
CA GLN A 112 -12.83 -19.31 -13.82
C GLN A 112 -11.45 -18.85 -13.40
N LYS A 113 -10.52 -19.79 -13.10
CA LYS A 113 -9.13 -19.46 -12.76
C LYS A 113 -8.43 -18.71 -13.91
N ALA A 114 -8.59 -19.17 -15.14
CA ALA A 114 -7.99 -18.53 -16.31
C ALA A 114 -8.55 -17.11 -16.54
N HIS A 115 -9.86 -16.93 -16.42
CA HIS A 115 -10.48 -15.61 -16.57
C HIS A 115 -10.12 -14.64 -15.44
N LEU A 116 -10.01 -15.12 -14.20
CA LEU A 116 -9.56 -14.30 -13.07
C LEU A 116 -8.11 -13.85 -13.27
N LEU A 117 -7.23 -14.73 -13.75
CA LEU A 117 -5.84 -14.37 -14.09
C LEU A 117 -5.78 -13.31 -15.19
N ALA A 118 -6.62 -13.43 -16.23
CA ALA A 118 -6.70 -12.41 -17.27
C ALA A 118 -7.19 -11.06 -16.71
N ALA A 119 -8.28 -11.07 -15.93
CA ALA A 119 -8.81 -9.86 -15.29
C ALA A 119 -7.80 -9.21 -14.34
N TRP A 120 -7.01 -10.03 -13.64
CA TRP A 120 -5.92 -9.60 -12.78
C TRP A 120 -4.78 -8.91 -13.53
N ASN A 121 -4.32 -9.52 -14.62
CA ASN A 121 -3.26 -8.93 -15.44
C ASN A 121 -3.69 -7.61 -16.06
N ASP A 122 -4.94 -7.52 -16.52
CA ASP A 122 -5.52 -6.25 -17.02
C ASP A 122 -5.53 -5.17 -15.93
N TYR A 123 -5.90 -5.53 -14.71
CA TYR A 123 -5.86 -4.64 -13.55
C TYR A 123 -4.45 -4.15 -13.26
N LEU A 124 -3.47 -5.05 -13.17
CA LEU A 124 -2.08 -4.71 -12.88
C LEU A 124 -1.52 -3.77 -13.95
N HIS A 125 -1.74 -4.06 -15.22
CA HIS A 125 -1.32 -3.19 -16.32
C HIS A 125 -1.96 -1.80 -16.22
N CYS A 126 -3.27 -1.73 -15.98
CA CYS A 126 -3.98 -0.46 -15.84
C CYS A 126 -3.45 0.36 -14.66
N ARG A 127 -3.34 -0.27 -13.49
CA ARG A 127 -2.85 0.34 -12.26
C ARG A 127 -1.42 0.82 -12.42
N GLN A 128 -0.52 -0.03 -12.93
CA GLN A 128 0.89 0.31 -13.10
C GLN A 128 1.07 1.48 -14.05
N ALA A 129 0.35 1.51 -15.18
CA ALA A 129 0.38 2.64 -16.10
C ALA A 129 -0.11 3.95 -15.44
N ALA A 130 -1.12 3.89 -14.57
CA ALA A 130 -1.59 5.04 -13.81
C ALA A 130 -0.55 5.51 -12.78
N MET A 131 0.06 4.58 -12.02
CA MET A 131 1.10 4.88 -11.03
C MET A 131 2.36 5.46 -11.69
N GLU A 132 2.81 4.93 -12.83
CA GLU A 132 3.97 5.47 -13.55
C GLU A 132 3.75 6.91 -14.03
N LYS A 133 2.54 7.22 -14.51
CA LYS A 133 2.15 8.59 -14.86
C LYS A 133 2.16 9.50 -13.64
N MET A 134 1.61 9.03 -12.52
CA MET A 134 1.59 9.76 -11.26
C MET A 134 3.00 10.04 -10.74
N ARG A 135 3.88 9.03 -10.70
CA ARG A 135 5.31 9.19 -10.32
C ARG A 135 6.01 10.23 -11.18
N ARG A 136 5.81 10.17 -12.50
CA ARG A 136 6.41 11.13 -13.43
C ARG A 136 5.93 12.55 -13.14
N ALA A 137 4.62 12.76 -13.03
CA ALA A 137 4.06 14.06 -12.72
C ALA A 137 4.54 14.59 -11.36
N HIS A 138 4.68 13.71 -10.36
CA HIS A 138 5.20 14.07 -9.04
C HIS A 138 6.67 14.50 -9.12
N ARG A 139 7.52 13.75 -9.81
CA ARG A 139 8.93 14.13 -10.03
C ARG A 139 9.06 15.48 -10.72
N GLU A 140 8.23 15.75 -11.73
CA GLU A 140 8.22 17.04 -12.42
C GLU A 140 7.76 18.18 -11.50
N LEU A 141 6.73 17.95 -10.67
CA LEU A 141 6.28 18.91 -9.68
C LEU A 141 7.36 19.21 -8.64
N HIS A 142 7.96 18.16 -8.08
CA HIS A 142 9.04 18.25 -7.11
C HIS A 142 10.23 19.05 -7.66
N ALA A 143 10.69 18.73 -8.87
CA ALA A 143 11.78 19.47 -9.53
C ALA A 143 11.46 20.96 -9.71
N ARG A 144 10.23 21.31 -10.11
CA ARG A 144 9.81 22.73 -10.22
C ARG A 144 9.83 23.44 -8.87
N MET A 145 9.38 22.78 -7.82
CA MET A 145 9.35 23.36 -6.47
C MET A 145 10.77 23.51 -5.90
N GLU A 146 11.66 22.55 -6.14
CA GLU A 146 13.07 22.65 -5.76
C GLU A 146 13.80 23.78 -6.49
N ASN A 147 13.56 23.95 -7.79
CA ASN A 147 14.16 25.06 -8.54
C ASN A 147 13.76 26.41 -7.94
N ARG A 148 12.46 26.60 -7.66
CA ARG A 148 11.96 27.83 -7.01
C ARG A 148 12.51 28.02 -5.60
N ARG A 149 12.68 26.94 -4.84
CA ARG A 149 13.34 26.98 -3.52
C ARG A 149 14.77 27.49 -3.65
N SER A 150 15.53 26.94 -4.60
CA SER A 150 16.91 27.34 -4.88
C SER A 150 17.00 28.80 -5.30
N GLU A 151 16.09 29.28 -6.15
CA GLU A 151 16.02 30.70 -6.55
C GLU A 151 15.78 31.63 -5.37
N LEU A 152 14.86 31.28 -4.46
CA LEU A 152 14.62 32.05 -3.24
C LEU A 152 15.86 32.10 -2.34
N ILE A 153 16.56 30.97 -2.17
CA ILE A 153 17.81 30.90 -1.39
C ILE A 153 18.88 31.78 -2.02
N HIS A 154 19.05 31.72 -3.35
CA HIS A 154 20.01 32.58 -4.05
C HIS A 154 19.67 34.07 -3.93
N ALA A 155 18.40 34.44 -4.05
CA ALA A 155 17.95 35.82 -3.88
C ALA A 155 18.18 36.33 -2.46
N TYR A 156 17.93 35.49 -1.45
CA TYR A 156 18.20 35.80 -0.05
C TYR A 156 19.70 35.98 0.23
N ARG A 157 20.54 35.03 -0.22
CA ARG A 157 22.01 35.10 -0.06
C ARG A 157 22.66 36.26 -0.81
N ALA A 158 22.03 36.72 -1.89
CA ALA A 158 22.45 37.91 -2.62
C ALA A 158 21.86 39.22 -2.06
N GLU A 159 21.25 39.17 -0.85
CA GLU A 159 20.64 40.31 -0.16
C GLU A 159 19.52 41.01 -0.96
N ARG A 160 18.93 40.31 -1.93
CA ARG A 160 17.80 40.82 -2.73
C ARG A 160 16.44 40.61 -2.05
N LEU A 161 16.40 39.77 -1.02
CA LEU A 161 15.24 39.55 -0.16
C LEU A 161 15.66 39.79 1.28
N THR A 162 14.82 40.46 2.04
CA THR A 162 14.93 40.47 3.50
C THR A 162 14.59 39.10 4.08
N GLU A 163 15.02 38.84 5.33
CA GLU A 163 14.68 37.59 6.03
C GLU A 163 13.16 37.37 6.11
N ARG A 164 12.40 38.44 6.34
CA ARG A 164 10.93 38.39 6.40
C ARG A 164 10.32 37.98 5.05
N GLU A 165 10.77 38.60 3.96
CA GLU A 165 10.29 38.28 2.61
C GLU A 165 10.65 36.85 2.20
N PHE A 166 11.87 36.41 2.52
CA PHE A 166 12.30 35.03 2.28
C PHE A 166 11.42 34.02 3.02
N LYS A 167 11.18 34.21 4.32
CA LYS A 167 10.29 33.33 5.11
C LYS A 167 8.88 33.26 4.54
N MET A 168 8.29 34.41 4.20
CA MET A 168 6.96 34.47 3.59
C MET A 168 6.92 33.77 2.22
N ALA A 169 7.94 33.96 1.39
CA ALA A 169 8.02 33.31 0.08
C ALA A 169 8.19 31.79 0.18
N MET A 170 9.01 31.32 1.14
CA MET A 170 9.19 29.89 1.41
C MET A 170 7.92 29.23 1.92
N GLU A 171 7.20 29.87 2.85
CA GLU A 171 5.91 29.39 3.34
C GLU A 171 4.87 29.30 2.21
N LYS A 172 4.79 30.33 1.37
CA LYS A 172 3.95 30.33 0.17
C LYS A 172 4.30 29.19 -0.78
N LEU A 173 5.59 28.94 -1.00
CA LEU A 173 6.07 27.85 -1.86
C LEU A 173 5.66 26.47 -1.31
N ARG A 174 5.78 26.25 0.01
CA ARG A 174 5.31 25.01 0.67
C ARG A 174 3.81 24.81 0.49
N HIS A 175 3.03 25.85 0.73
CA HIS A 175 1.57 25.80 0.56
C HIS A 175 1.21 25.48 -0.90
N GLU A 176 1.88 26.12 -1.85
CA GLU A 176 1.68 25.86 -3.28
C GLU A 176 2.03 24.42 -3.65
N PHE A 177 3.14 23.88 -3.15
CA PHE A 177 3.49 22.47 -3.37
C PHE A 177 2.40 21.56 -2.81
N LYS A 178 1.96 21.74 -1.56
CA LYS A 178 0.88 20.93 -0.97
C LYS A 178 -0.38 20.95 -1.84
N MET A 179 -0.83 22.12 -2.28
CA MET A 179 -2.03 22.27 -3.11
C MET A 179 -1.88 21.61 -4.49
N GLN A 180 -0.73 21.80 -5.16
CA GLN A 180 -0.48 21.18 -6.46
C GLN A 180 -0.34 19.65 -6.34
N ASN A 181 0.26 19.15 -5.27
CA ASN A 181 0.36 17.72 -5.01
C ASN A 181 -1.02 17.08 -4.79
N GLN A 182 -1.86 17.70 -3.97
CA GLN A 182 -3.25 17.25 -3.77
C GLN A 182 -4.04 17.23 -5.08
N LYS A 183 -3.86 18.24 -5.94
CA LYS A 183 -4.49 18.27 -7.27
C LYS A 183 -3.99 17.11 -8.14
N LEU A 184 -2.69 16.84 -8.13
CA LEU A 184 -2.07 15.74 -8.86
C LEU A 184 -2.62 14.39 -8.41
N ILE A 185 -2.67 14.16 -7.10
CA ILE A 185 -3.28 12.97 -6.50
C ILE A 185 -4.70 12.77 -7.02
N ARG A 186 -5.55 13.81 -6.92
CA ARG A 186 -6.95 13.73 -7.38
C ARG A 186 -7.08 13.40 -8.87
N MET A 187 -6.19 13.89 -9.73
CA MET A 187 -6.25 13.56 -11.16
C MET A 187 -5.92 12.10 -11.46
N HIS A 188 -5.02 11.49 -10.67
CA HIS A 188 -4.59 10.10 -10.91
C HIS A 188 -5.44 9.08 -10.15
N ILE A 189 -6.06 9.49 -9.04
CA ILE A 189 -6.84 8.59 -8.22
C ILE A 189 -8.07 8.05 -8.93
N ASP A 190 -8.76 8.89 -9.70
CA ASP A 190 -9.92 8.50 -10.48
C ASP A 190 -9.57 7.38 -11.46
N VAL A 191 -8.36 7.41 -12.03
CA VAL A 191 -7.86 6.37 -12.95
C VAL A 191 -7.60 5.08 -12.19
N ILE A 192 -6.95 5.13 -11.03
CA ILE A 192 -6.66 3.96 -10.21
C ILE A 192 -7.96 3.32 -9.70
N GLN A 193 -8.91 4.13 -9.25
CA GLN A 193 -10.26 3.71 -8.87
C GLN A 193 -10.98 3.05 -10.05
N HIS A 194 -10.89 3.62 -11.25
CA HIS A 194 -11.45 3.04 -12.45
C HIS A 194 -10.84 1.67 -12.76
N CYS A 195 -9.51 1.52 -12.70
CA CYS A 195 -8.83 0.24 -12.89
C CYS A 195 -9.36 -0.82 -11.92
N TYR A 196 -9.48 -0.46 -10.64
CA TYR A 196 -9.94 -1.38 -9.59
C TYR A 196 -11.43 -1.73 -9.72
N LYS A 197 -12.28 -0.76 -10.04
CA LYS A 197 -13.70 -0.99 -10.32
C LYS A 197 -13.90 -1.94 -11.51
N ALA A 198 -13.17 -1.70 -12.59
CA ALA A 198 -13.19 -2.57 -13.77
C ALA A 198 -12.77 -4.01 -13.44
N TYR A 199 -11.75 -4.18 -12.60
CA TYR A 199 -11.33 -5.47 -12.08
C TYR A 199 -12.44 -6.17 -11.30
N LEU A 200 -12.98 -5.54 -10.27
CA LEU A 200 -14.03 -6.12 -9.43
C LEU A 200 -15.29 -6.45 -10.24
N THR A 201 -15.62 -5.63 -11.24
CA THR A 201 -16.73 -5.90 -12.16
C THR A 201 -16.48 -7.15 -13.00
N LYS A 202 -15.26 -7.35 -13.51
CA LYS A 202 -14.88 -8.58 -14.23
C LYS A 202 -14.95 -9.79 -13.30
N VAL A 203 -14.42 -9.68 -12.09
CA VAL A 203 -14.47 -10.76 -11.07
C VAL A 203 -15.92 -11.15 -10.77
N GLN A 204 -16.80 -10.18 -10.56
CA GLN A 204 -18.23 -10.42 -10.30
C GLN A 204 -18.93 -11.18 -11.44
N ARG A 205 -18.50 -10.97 -12.70
CA ARG A 205 -19.05 -11.68 -13.86
C ARG A 205 -18.52 -13.11 -14.01
N ILE A 206 -17.32 -13.37 -13.51
CA ILE A 206 -16.66 -14.69 -13.59
C ILE A 206 -17.14 -15.62 -12.46
N LEU A 207 -17.39 -15.05 -11.29
CA LEU A 207 -17.78 -15.78 -10.09
C LEU A 207 -19.31 -15.90 -9.97
N SER A 208 -19.78 -16.98 -9.36
CA SER A 208 -21.17 -17.05 -8.89
C SER A 208 -21.41 -16.01 -7.78
N PRO A 209 -22.67 -15.65 -7.50
CA PRO A 209 -22.97 -14.71 -6.40
C PRO A 209 -22.42 -15.14 -5.04
N GLU A 210 -22.37 -16.45 -4.76
CA GLU A 210 -21.81 -16.99 -3.52
C GLU A 210 -20.28 -16.90 -3.49
N GLN A 211 -19.63 -17.28 -4.60
CA GLN A 211 -18.18 -17.16 -4.77
C GLN A 211 -17.72 -15.71 -4.68
N PHE A 212 -18.47 -14.77 -5.28
CA PHE A 212 -18.16 -13.34 -5.23
C PHE A 212 -18.27 -12.78 -3.81
N ARG A 213 -19.31 -13.15 -3.05
CA ARG A 213 -19.42 -12.74 -1.63
C ARG A 213 -18.25 -13.26 -0.80
N ALA A 214 -17.84 -14.51 -1.01
CA ALA A 214 -16.68 -15.08 -0.33
C ALA A 214 -15.38 -14.35 -0.72
N PHE A 215 -15.21 -14.04 -2.00
CA PHE A 215 -14.09 -13.25 -2.51
C PHE A 215 -14.04 -11.86 -1.85
N MET A 216 -15.15 -11.14 -1.79
CA MET A 216 -15.21 -9.80 -1.21
C MET A 216 -14.89 -9.80 0.30
N ARG A 217 -15.35 -10.80 1.07
CA ARG A 217 -14.96 -10.95 2.49
C ARG A 217 -13.46 -11.13 2.66
N CYS A 218 -12.84 -12.00 1.86
CA CYS A 218 -11.39 -12.19 1.85
C CYS A 218 -10.65 -10.90 1.48
N HIS A 219 -11.17 -10.14 0.52
CA HIS A 219 -10.54 -8.89 0.08
C HIS A 219 -10.61 -7.79 1.14
N LYS A 220 -11.70 -7.71 1.92
CA LYS A 220 -11.86 -6.74 3.03
C LYS A 220 -10.80 -6.92 4.11
N MET A 221 -10.52 -8.16 4.50
CA MET A 221 -9.59 -8.50 5.60
C MET A 221 -8.13 -8.11 5.35
N ARG A 222 -7.75 -7.72 4.12
CA ARG A 222 -6.38 -7.33 3.75
C ARG A 222 -6.16 -5.84 3.58
N LEU A 223 -7.22 -5.03 3.57
CA LEU A 223 -7.02 -3.59 3.62
C LEU A 223 -6.43 -3.22 4.99
N PRO A 224 -5.44 -2.31 5.05
CA PRO A 224 -4.88 -1.87 6.32
C PRO A 224 -6.01 -1.40 7.24
N ASP A 225 -6.03 -1.97 8.44
CA ASP A 225 -7.02 -1.68 9.49
C ASP A 225 -7.04 -0.16 9.72
N ARG A 226 -8.21 0.48 9.58
CA ARG A 226 -8.40 1.90 9.90
C ARG A 226 -8.35 2.04 11.42
N ARG A 227 -7.16 2.02 12.01
CA ARG A 227 -6.95 2.41 13.42
C ARG A 227 -6.49 3.86 13.51
#